data_AF-A0AAU9UP53-F1
#
_entry.id   AF-A0AAU9UP53-F1
#
_cell.length_a   1.000
_cell.length_b   1.000
_cell.length_c   1.000
_cell.angle_alpha   90.00
_cell.angle_beta   90.00
_cell.angle_gamma   90.00
#
_symmetry.space_group_name_H-M   'P 1'
#
loop_
_entity.id
_entity.type
_entity.pdbx_description
1 polymer ?
#
loop_
_entity_poly.entity_id
_entity_poly.type
_entity_poly.pdbx_seq_one_letter_code
_entity_poly.pdbx_strand_id
1 'polypeptide(L)'
;MSKRTRSVNWDEEEKQLFRSILKDHAKIIEDKTLNANINKLKVKAWEEVREKFNSLNSRERDLTQLKIQWKGMKMTARKEYGTYKKDQNKTGGGPRPATPNEEIVEIKDLLNPAELLVDHNIYDSDGIVLLNPELNNSTILPKTEMILVNNNGNETYTLPALQNSTDDSVLATPLGSNKPKTNPARKLLQSKTRNISLKSQKNYNDYVDRMTAHSTGLKEKEYTRRMEMLEEKHKIEVEILKENLETAKLEHQIVKEKLKRLQ
;
A
#
# COMPACT_ATOMS: atom_id res chain seq x y z
N MET A 1 -0.26 -6.04 35.59
CA MET A 1 -0.53 -6.22 34.15
C MET A 1 -1.74 -7.13 34.03
N SER A 2 -2.83 -6.66 33.42
CA SER A 2 -4.02 -7.48 33.19
C SER A 2 -3.76 -8.36 31.98
N LYS A 3 -3.90 -9.68 32.12
CA LYS A 3 -3.74 -10.62 31.00
C LYS A 3 -4.73 -10.26 29.89
N ARG A 4 -4.25 -10.10 28.66
CA ARG A 4 -5.11 -9.93 27.48
C ARG A 4 -6.04 -11.14 27.34
N THR A 5 -7.35 -10.89 27.48
CA THR A 5 -8.38 -11.89 27.20
C THR A 5 -8.36 -12.19 25.71
N ARG A 6 -8.10 -13.46 25.35
CA ARG A 6 -8.16 -13.89 23.95
C ARG A 6 -9.60 -13.81 23.47
N SER A 7 -9.81 -13.24 22.28
CA SER A 7 -11.12 -13.25 21.64
C SER A 7 -11.49 -14.67 21.22
N VAL A 8 -12.80 -14.97 21.21
CA VAL A 8 -13.34 -16.22 20.68
C VAL A 8 -12.99 -16.37 19.19
N ASN A 9 -12.73 -17.60 18.76
CA ASN A 9 -12.45 -17.93 17.36
C ASN A 9 -13.64 -17.56 16.45
N TRP A 10 -13.37 -17.40 15.16
CA TRP A 10 -14.37 -17.12 14.14
C TRP A 10 -14.92 -18.41 13.55
N ASP A 11 -16.24 -18.57 13.61
CA ASP A 11 -16.93 -19.72 13.04
C ASP A 11 -17.05 -19.54 11.51
N GLU A 12 -17.24 -20.62 10.75
CA GLU A 12 -17.27 -20.50 9.28
C GLU A 12 -18.54 -19.80 8.78
N GLU A 13 -19.69 -20.10 9.39
CA GLU A 13 -20.95 -19.40 9.14
C GLU A 13 -20.81 -17.89 9.43
N GLU A 14 -20.09 -17.56 10.49
CA GLU A 14 -19.82 -16.17 10.87
C GLU A 14 -18.93 -15.46 9.83
N LYS A 15 -17.93 -16.15 9.29
CA LYS A 15 -17.10 -15.61 8.19
C LYS A 15 -17.90 -15.45 6.90
N GLN A 16 -18.75 -16.40 6.56
CA GLN A 16 -19.62 -16.33 5.38
C GLN A 16 -20.59 -15.14 5.48
N LEU A 17 -21.26 -14.97 6.63
CA LEU A 17 -22.11 -13.82 6.90
C LEU A 17 -21.32 -12.50 6.81
N PHE A 18 -20.11 -12.47 7.36
CA PHE A 18 -19.28 -11.29 7.28
C PHE A 18 -18.94 -10.90 5.83
N ARG A 19 -18.55 -11.88 4.99
CA ARG A 19 -18.26 -11.65 3.56
C ARG A 19 -19.49 -11.15 2.81
N SER A 20 -20.66 -11.72 3.06
CA SER A 20 -21.90 -11.33 2.37
C SER A 20 -22.30 -9.89 2.67
N ILE A 21 -22.17 -9.46 3.93
CA ILE A 21 -22.42 -8.08 4.34
C ILE A 21 -21.36 -7.14 3.75
N LEU A 22 -20.09 -7.54 3.76
CA LEU A 22 -19.01 -6.69 3.27
C LEU A 22 -19.12 -6.38 1.78
N LYS A 23 -19.71 -7.30 0.99
CA LYS A 23 -19.89 -7.15 -0.46
C LYS A 23 -20.61 -5.84 -0.82
N ASP A 24 -21.61 -5.44 -0.03
CA ASP A 24 -22.38 -4.22 -0.24
C ASP A 24 -21.54 -2.94 0.01
N HIS A 25 -20.54 -3.02 0.91
CA HIS A 25 -19.74 -1.88 1.37
C HIS A 25 -18.29 -1.89 0.84
N ALA A 26 -17.88 -2.94 0.13
CA ALA A 26 -16.49 -3.19 -0.27
C ALA A 26 -15.90 -2.03 -1.09
N LYS A 27 -16.67 -1.44 -2.01
CA LYS A 27 -16.24 -0.32 -2.85
C LYS A 27 -15.78 0.90 -2.04
N ILE A 28 -16.46 1.18 -0.92
CA ILE A 28 -16.13 2.32 -0.04
C ILE A 28 -14.97 1.95 0.88
N ILE A 29 -15.01 0.74 1.45
CA ILE A 29 -13.99 0.25 2.40
C ILE A 29 -12.61 0.14 1.73
N GLU A 30 -12.56 -0.36 0.49
CA GLU A 30 -11.33 -0.63 -0.28
C GLU A 30 -10.89 0.54 -1.17
N ASP A 31 -11.55 1.69 -1.08
CA ASP A 31 -11.12 2.90 -1.75
C ASP A 31 -9.72 3.33 -1.25
N LYS A 32 -8.80 3.67 -2.14
CA LYS A 32 -7.43 4.12 -1.77
C LYS A 32 -7.26 5.65 -1.84
N THR A 33 -8.30 6.39 -2.20
CA THR A 33 -8.24 7.84 -2.31
C THR A 33 -8.03 8.51 -0.95
N LEU A 34 -7.12 9.49 -0.92
CA LEU A 34 -6.81 10.28 0.28
C LEU A 34 -7.75 11.49 0.36
N ASN A 35 -9.05 11.24 0.57
CA ASN A 35 -10.05 12.28 0.71
C ASN A 35 -10.70 12.22 2.09
N ALA A 36 -10.77 13.36 2.79
CA ALA A 36 -11.41 13.45 4.11
C ALA A 36 -12.88 12.99 4.09
N ASN A 37 -13.62 13.27 3.01
CA ASN A 37 -15.00 12.81 2.85
C ASN A 37 -15.08 11.29 2.72
N ILE A 38 -14.18 10.67 1.94
CA ILE A 38 -14.09 9.21 1.80
C ILE A 38 -13.73 8.55 3.14
N ASN A 39 -12.85 9.17 3.93
CA ASN A 39 -12.53 8.66 5.27
C ASN A 39 -13.74 8.65 6.20
N LYS A 40 -14.56 9.72 6.18
CA LYS A 40 -15.83 9.75 6.92
C LYS A 40 -16.80 8.67 6.44
N LEU A 41 -16.92 8.49 5.12
CA LEU A 41 -17.76 7.45 4.53
C LEU A 41 -17.28 6.03 4.92
N LYS A 42 -15.97 5.79 4.96
CA LYS A 42 -15.41 4.51 5.43
C LYS A 42 -15.73 4.24 6.88
N VAL A 43 -15.62 5.24 7.76
CA VAL A 43 -15.99 5.08 9.18
C VAL A 43 -17.46 4.69 9.28
N LYS A 44 -18.35 5.41 8.59
CA LYS A 44 -19.78 5.10 8.54
C LYS A 44 -20.06 3.70 7.99
N ALA A 45 -19.41 3.32 6.88
CA ALA A 45 -19.57 2.00 6.29
C ALA A 45 -19.14 0.88 7.25
N TRP A 46 -18.06 1.06 8.01
CA TRP A 46 -17.65 0.09 9.03
C TRP A 46 -18.64 -0.03 10.20
N GLU A 47 -19.27 1.08 10.60
CA GLU A 47 -20.33 1.06 11.60
C GLU A 47 -21.58 0.34 11.09
N GLU A 48 -22.03 0.65 9.86
CA GLU A 48 -23.16 -0.04 9.22
C GLU A 48 -22.90 -1.54 9.08
N VAL A 49 -21.69 -1.94 8.67
CA VAL A 49 -21.28 -3.34 8.63
C VAL A 49 -21.35 -3.98 10.01
N ARG A 50 -20.86 -3.30 11.06
CA ARG A 50 -20.90 -3.81 12.44
C ARG A 50 -22.33 -4.01 12.91
N GLU A 51 -23.21 -3.03 12.69
CA GLU A 51 -24.61 -3.10 13.12
C GLU A 51 -25.35 -4.22 12.40
N LYS A 52 -25.23 -4.29 11.06
CA LYS A 52 -25.85 -5.35 10.26
C LYS A 52 -25.29 -6.74 10.62
N PHE A 53 -24.00 -6.84 10.88
CA PHE A 53 -23.38 -8.09 11.30
C PHE A 53 -23.85 -8.52 12.69
N ASN A 54 -23.81 -7.64 13.69
CA ASN A 54 -24.20 -8.00 15.07
C ASN A 54 -25.71 -8.23 15.22
N SER A 55 -26.55 -7.63 14.38
CA SER A 55 -28.00 -7.90 14.37
C SER A 55 -28.37 -9.26 13.77
N LEU A 56 -27.55 -9.77 12.85
CA LEU A 56 -27.77 -11.06 12.18
C LEU A 56 -26.98 -12.20 12.84
N ASN A 57 -25.84 -11.89 13.46
CA ASN A 57 -24.98 -12.87 14.10
C ASN A 57 -25.39 -13.11 15.55
N SER A 58 -25.23 -14.33 16.03
CA SER A 58 -25.55 -14.66 17.43
C SER A 58 -24.54 -14.08 18.43
N ARG A 59 -23.34 -13.70 17.97
CA ARG A 59 -22.27 -13.15 18.80
C ARG A 59 -21.92 -11.74 18.36
N GLU A 60 -21.84 -10.84 19.32
CA GLU A 60 -21.38 -9.48 19.03
C GLU A 60 -19.87 -9.46 18.81
N ARG A 61 -19.46 -8.79 17.73
CA ARG A 61 -18.06 -8.48 17.45
C ARG A 61 -17.84 -6.97 17.53
N ASP A 62 -16.67 -6.62 18.05
CA ASP A 62 -16.23 -5.23 18.02
C ASP A 62 -15.74 -4.84 16.62
N LEU A 63 -15.81 -3.55 16.33
CA LEU A 63 -15.36 -2.96 15.08
C LEU A 63 -13.87 -3.25 14.83
N THR A 64 -13.05 -3.27 15.89
CA THR A 64 -11.64 -3.64 15.79
C THR A 64 -11.46 -5.09 15.35
N GLN A 65 -12.28 -6.02 15.87
CA GLN A 65 -12.23 -7.44 15.52
C GLN A 65 -12.63 -7.66 14.05
N LEU A 66 -13.70 -7.00 13.60
CA LEU A 66 -14.15 -7.06 12.19
C LEU A 66 -13.06 -6.57 11.23
N LYS A 67 -12.40 -5.45 11.55
CA LYS A 67 -11.30 -4.93 10.74
C LYS A 67 -10.09 -5.87 10.70
N ILE A 68 -9.72 -6.45 11.85
CA ILE A 68 -8.62 -7.43 11.93
C ILE A 68 -8.96 -8.67 11.11
N GLN A 69 -10.19 -9.16 11.24
CA GLN A 69 -10.65 -10.33 10.50
C GLN A 69 -10.62 -10.08 8.99
N TRP A 70 -11.13 -8.93 8.56
CA TRP A 70 -11.05 -8.54 7.15
C TRP A 70 -9.61 -8.47 6.66
N LYS A 71 -8.72 -7.81 7.40
CA LYS A 71 -7.29 -7.76 7.08
C LYS A 71 -6.69 -9.17 6.93
N GLY A 72 -7.04 -10.10 7.82
CA GLY A 72 -6.62 -11.50 7.76
C GLY A 72 -7.11 -12.18 6.48
N MET A 73 -8.41 -12.08 6.18
CA MET A 73 -9.02 -12.58 4.95
C MET A 73 -8.31 -12.07 3.70
N LYS A 74 -8.03 -10.76 3.63
CA LYS A 74 -7.28 -10.15 2.52
C LYS A 74 -5.88 -10.73 2.36
N MET A 75 -5.17 -10.94 3.46
CA MET A 75 -3.81 -11.47 3.44
C MET A 75 -3.79 -12.92 2.93
N THR A 76 -4.70 -13.76 3.42
CA THR A 76 -4.84 -15.14 2.96
C THR A 76 -5.20 -15.17 1.48
N ALA A 77 -6.18 -14.37 1.05
CA ALA A 77 -6.61 -14.33 -0.35
C ALA A 77 -5.49 -13.87 -1.29
N ARG A 78 -4.74 -12.81 -0.93
CA ARG A 78 -3.56 -12.37 -1.70
C ARG A 78 -2.51 -13.46 -1.83
N LYS A 79 -2.22 -14.17 -0.73
CA LYS A 79 -1.21 -15.21 -0.71
C LYS A 79 -1.61 -16.38 -1.62
N GLU A 80 -2.80 -16.94 -1.41
CA GLU A 80 -3.26 -18.12 -2.14
C GLU A 80 -3.53 -17.83 -3.61
N TYR A 81 -4.17 -16.70 -3.91
CA TYR A 81 -4.38 -16.28 -5.29
C TYR A 81 -3.06 -15.93 -5.99
N GLY A 82 -2.12 -15.31 -5.26
CA GLY A 82 -0.77 -15.03 -5.74
C GLY A 82 0.00 -16.30 -6.08
N THR A 83 -0.04 -17.33 -5.23
CA THR A 83 0.57 -18.64 -5.52
C THR A 83 -0.10 -19.31 -6.70
N TYR A 84 -1.44 -19.31 -6.77
CA TYR A 84 -2.18 -19.87 -7.89
C TYR A 84 -1.80 -19.20 -9.21
N LYS A 85 -1.73 -17.87 -9.25
CA LYS A 85 -1.33 -17.12 -10.44
C LYS A 85 0.12 -17.42 -10.85
N LYS A 86 1.04 -17.53 -9.89
CA LYS A 86 2.43 -17.94 -10.15
C LYS A 86 2.48 -19.34 -10.74
N ASP A 87 1.72 -20.29 -10.19
CA ASP A 87 1.69 -21.67 -10.65
C ASP A 87 1.06 -21.81 -12.04
N GLN A 88 0.01 -21.05 -12.35
CA GLN A 88 -0.60 -21.00 -13.68
C GLN A 88 0.39 -20.54 -14.77
N ASN A 89 1.35 -19.67 -14.41
CA ASN A 89 2.34 -19.15 -15.33
C ASN A 89 3.60 -20.04 -15.47
N LYS A 90 3.70 -21.15 -14.73
CA LYS A 90 4.84 -22.07 -14.86
C LYS A 90 4.70 -22.89 -16.14
N THR A 91 5.69 -22.78 -17.02
CA THR A 91 5.77 -23.58 -18.25
C THR A 91 6.70 -24.77 -18.00
N GLY A 92 6.17 -25.99 -18.05
CA GLY A 92 6.98 -27.19 -17.84
C GLY A 92 6.24 -28.52 -17.97
N GLY A 93 5.04 -28.53 -18.57
CA GLY A 93 4.24 -29.76 -18.74
C GLY A 93 3.71 -30.40 -17.45
N GLY A 94 3.83 -29.71 -16.31
CA GLY A 94 3.30 -30.17 -15.02
C GLY A 94 1.77 -30.16 -14.97
N PRO A 95 1.18 -30.81 -13.94
CA PRO A 95 -0.27 -30.81 -13.75
C PRO A 95 -0.79 -29.39 -13.54
N ARG A 96 -2.01 -29.13 -14.03
CA ARG A 96 -2.71 -27.85 -13.81
C ARG A 96 -2.82 -27.59 -12.30
N PRO A 97 -2.48 -26.40 -11.80
CA PRO A 97 -2.59 -26.13 -10.38
C PRO A 97 -4.07 -26.14 -9.97
N ALA A 98 -4.31 -26.57 -8.73
CA ALA A 98 -5.65 -26.63 -8.17
C ALA A 98 -6.30 -25.24 -8.21
N THR A 99 -7.59 -25.20 -8.55
CA THR A 99 -8.38 -23.98 -8.48
C THR A 99 -8.43 -23.50 -7.02
N PRO A 100 -8.26 -22.18 -6.76
CA PRO A 100 -8.40 -21.64 -5.41
C PRO A 100 -9.80 -21.93 -4.85
N ASN A 101 -9.90 -21.97 -3.52
CA ASN A 101 -11.18 -22.11 -2.85
C ASN A 101 -12.14 -20.96 -3.23
N GLU A 102 -13.44 -21.23 -3.29
CA GLU A 102 -14.47 -20.25 -3.67
C GLU A 102 -14.38 -18.98 -2.81
N GLU A 103 -14.18 -19.15 -1.50
CA GLU A 103 -14.04 -18.04 -0.55
C GLU A 103 -12.88 -17.09 -0.92
N ILE A 104 -11.79 -17.65 -1.44
CA ILE A 104 -10.60 -16.89 -1.82
C ILE A 104 -10.89 -16.08 -3.08
N VAL A 105 -11.63 -16.67 -4.03
CA VAL A 105 -12.07 -15.99 -5.25
C VAL A 105 -13.01 -14.84 -4.90
N GLU A 106 -14.00 -15.09 -4.03
CA GLU A 106 -14.91 -14.05 -3.53
C GLU A 106 -14.15 -12.90 -2.88
N ILE A 107 -13.27 -13.18 -1.92
CA ILE A 107 -12.49 -12.14 -1.24
C ILE A 107 -11.64 -11.37 -2.25
N LYS A 108 -10.99 -12.06 -3.19
CA LYS A 108 -10.19 -11.45 -4.26
C LYS A 108 -11.03 -10.49 -5.12
N ASP A 109 -12.28 -10.82 -5.40
CA ASP A 109 -13.17 -9.97 -6.20
C ASP A 109 -13.67 -8.73 -5.42
N LEU A 110 -13.67 -8.81 -4.09
CA LEU A 110 -13.95 -7.65 -3.23
C LEU A 110 -12.76 -6.71 -3.05
N LEU A 111 -11.53 -7.14 -3.37
CA LEU A 111 -10.34 -6.31 -3.23
C LEU A 111 -10.24 -5.26 -4.33
N ASN A 112 -9.64 -4.12 -3.98
CA ASN A 112 -9.16 -3.19 -4.99
C ASN A 112 -8.13 -3.90 -5.89
N PRO A 113 -8.26 -3.87 -7.23
CA PRO A 113 -7.31 -4.53 -8.14
C PRO A 113 -5.85 -4.12 -7.91
N ALA A 114 -5.62 -2.89 -7.47
CA ALA A 114 -4.28 -2.41 -7.12
C ALA A 114 -3.67 -3.10 -5.88
N GLU A 115 -4.45 -3.83 -5.06
CA GLU A 115 -3.90 -4.68 -3.98
C GLU A 115 -3.39 -6.05 -4.49
N LEU A 116 -3.67 -6.40 -5.75
CA LEU A 116 -3.24 -7.66 -6.37
C LEU A 116 -2.04 -7.48 -7.32
N LEU A 117 -1.58 -6.24 -7.50
CA LEU A 117 -0.36 -5.95 -8.24
C LEU A 117 0.84 -6.38 -7.38
N VAL A 118 1.71 -7.19 -7.97
CA VAL A 118 3.01 -7.51 -7.38
C VAL A 118 3.90 -6.31 -7.68
N ASP A 119 4.45 -5.69 -6.64
CA ASP A 119 5.39 -4.58 -6.80
C ASP A 119 6.60 -5.09 -7.60
N HIS A 120 6.88 -4.42 -8.71
CA HIS A 120 8.05 -4.73 -9.54
C HIS A 120 9.28 -4.09 -8.90
N ASN A 121 9.97 -4.86 -8.07
CA ASN A 121 11.29 -4.49 -7.58
C ASN A 121 12.36 -5.42 -8.17
N ILE A 122 13.19 -4.88 -9.06
CA ILE A 122 14.29 -5.60 -9.71
C ILE A 122 15.43 -6.00 -8.76
N TYR A 123 15.42 -5.48 -7.53
CA TYR A 123 16.40 -5.80 -6.49
C TYR A 123 15.84 -6.72 -5.40
N ASP A 124 14.58 -7.15 -5.51
CA ASP A 124 13.97 -8.11 -4.59
C ASP A 124 13.96 -9.52 -5.18
N SER A 125 14.02 -10.53 -4.31
CA SER A 125 14.15 -11.95 -4.71
C SER A 125 12.90 -12.50 -5.42
N ASP A 126 11.80 -11.76 -5.46
CA ASP A 126 10.56 -12.10 -6.15
C ASP A 126 10.17 -11.13 -7.29
N GLY A 127 11.09 -10.27 -7.72
CA GLY A 127 10.90 -9.37 -8.86
C GLY A 127 10.61 -10.12 -10.16
N ILE A 128 9.43 -9.89 -10.76
CA ILE A 128 9.12 -10.38 -12.10
C ILE A 128 9.87 -9.54 -13.13
N VAL A 129 10.88 -10.10 -13.80
CA VAL A 129 11.54 -9.46 -14.95
C VAL A 129 10.56 -9.44 -16.12
N LEU A 130 9.97 -8.28 -16.39
CA LEU A 130 9.26 -8.04 -17.65
C LEU A 130 10.33 -7.93 -18.74
N LEU A 131 10.61 -9.04 -19.42
CA LEU A 131 11.41 -9.03 -20.64
C LEU A 131 10.59 -8.30 -21.71
N ASN A 132 10.91 -7.03 -21.93
CA ASN A 132 10.39 -6.30 -23.08
C ASN A 132 10.91 -7.01 -24.36
N PRO A 133 10.03 -7.50 -25.25
CA PRO A 133 10.47 -8.19 -26.47
C PRO A 133 11.13 -7.26 -27.51
N GLU A 134 11.18 -5.95 -27.28
CA GLU A 134 11.65 -4.96 -28.26
C GLU A 134 13.09 -4.43 -28.05
N LEU A 135 13.88 -5.02 -27.15
CA LEU A 135 15.31 -4.65 -27.04
C LEU A 135 16.24 -5.86 -27.20
N ASN A 136 15.98 -6.67 -28.22
CA ASN A 136 16.98 -7.58 -28.76
C ASN A 136 17.89 -6.79 -29.69
N ASN A 137 18.90 -6.12 -29.14
CA ASN A 137 20.19 -5.92 -29.80
C ASN A 137 21.24 -5.50 -28.77
N SER A 138 22.24 -6.37 -28.61
CA SER A 138 23.59 -6.06 -28.12
C SER A 138 23.74 -5.80 -26.63
N THR A 139 24.02 -6.85 -25.85
CA THR A 139 25.27 -6.97 -25.06
C THR A 139 25.37 -8.41 -24.54
N ILE A 140 26.21 -9.20 -25.20
CA ILE A 140 26.70 -10.48 -24.71
C ILE A 140 27.71 -10.16 -23.61
N LEU A 141 27.49 -10.65 -22.39
CA LEU A 141 28.56 -10.87 -21.42
C LEU A 141 28.51 -12.34 -20.96
N PRO A 142 29.68 -12.95 -20.77
CA PRO A 142 29.87 -14.38 -21.00
C PRO A 142 29.34 -15.26 -19.87
N LYS A 143 28.92 -16.48 -20.23
CA LYS A 143 28.78 -17.62 -19.32
C LYS A 143 30.12 -17.85 -18.62
N THR A 144 30.18 -17.60 -17.32
CA THR A 144 31.16 -18.27 -16.46
C THR A 144 30.44 -19.44 -15.80
N GLU A 145 30.69 -20.63 -16.35
CA GLU A 145 30.50 -21.88 -15.65
C GLU A 145 31.49 -21.92 -14.48
N MET A 146 30.97 -21.97 -13.26
CA MET A 146 31.73 -22.39 -12.08
C MET A 146 31.03 -23.63 -11.54
N ILE A 147 31.49 -24.78 -12.02
CA ILE A 147 31.24 -26.08 -11.39
C ILE A 147 31.99 -26.07 -10.06
N LEU A 148 31.27 -26.13 -8.94
CA LEU A 148 31.85 -26.51 -7.65
C LEU A 148 31.23 -27.82 -7.21
N VAL A 149 31.99 -28.88 -7.48
CA VAL A 149 31.76 -30.24 -7.01
C VAL A 149 31.81 -30.27 -5.49
N ASN A 150 30.80 -30.92 -4.93
CA ASN A 150 30.62 -31.26 -3.52
C ASN A 150 31.64 -32.33 -3.10
N ASN A 151 32.27 -32.21 -1.92
CA ASN A 151 32.85 -33.33 -1.18
C ASN A 151 33.00 -32.99 0.32
N ASN A 152 31.96 -33.37 1.07
CA ASN A 152 31.89 -33.98 2.42
C ASN A 152 32.87 -33.65 3.56
N GLY A 153 32.24 -33.46 4.74
CA GLY A 153 32.77 -33.57 6.12
C GLY A 153 33.26 -32.23 6.67
N ASN A 154 32.99 -31.78 7.89
CA ASN A 154 32.37 -32.23 9.14
C ASN A 154 32.52 -30.97 10.05
N GLU A 155 31.50 -30.40 10.69
CA GLU A 155 31.14 -30.62 12.09
C GLU A 155 30.08 -29.59 12.52
N THR A 156 29.24 -30.05 13.44
CA THR A 156 28.17 -29.41 14.21
C THR A 156 28.51 -28.09 14.90
N TYR A 157 27.58 -27.12 14.89
CA TYR A 157 27.31 -26.24 16.04
C TYR A 157 25.81 -25.90 16.18
N THR A 158 25.36 -26.01 17.42
CA THR A 158 24.06 -25.78 18.05
C THR A 158 23.45 -24.38 17.86
N LEU A 159 22.14 -24.31 17.61
CA LEU A 159 21.32 -23.11 17.74
C LEU A 159 20.73 -23.02 19.16
N PRO A 160 20.85 -21.88 19.87
CA PRO A 160 20.15 -21.68 21.14
C PRO A 160 18.69 -21.27 20.90
N ALA A 161 17.79 -21.93 21.62
CA ALA A 161 16.42 -21.50 21.84
C ALA A 161 16.38 -20.32 22.84
N LEU A 162 15.50 -19.34 22.62
CA LEU A 162 15.05 -18.44 23.69
C LEU A 162 13.65 -17.87 23.41
N GLN A 163 12.69 -18.57 24.02
CA GLN A 163 11.54 -18.12 24.80
C GLN A 163 10.96 -16.70 24.59
N ASN A 164 9.64 -16.72 24.37
CA ASN A 164 8.69 -15.61 24.51
C ASN A 164 8.79 -14.88 25.87
N SER A 165 8.53 -13.58 25.87
CA SER A 165 7.88 -12.90 27.00
C SER A 165 6.81 -11.93 26.50
N THR A 166 5.66 -12.01 27.16
CA THR A 166 4.43 -11.24 26.96
C THR A 166 4.32 -10.10 27.96
N ASP A 167 3.33 -9.23 27.71
CA ASP A 167 2.78 -8.13 28.53
C ASP A 167 3.54 -6.80 28.51
N ASP A 168 2.90 -5.62 28.63
CA ASP A 168 1.61 -5.05 28.20
C ASP A 168 1.60 -3.61 28.79
N SER A 169 0.70 -2.75 28.29
CA SER A 169 0.23 -1.49 28.91
C SER A 169 0.99 -0.19 28.60
N VAL A 170 0.45 0.58 27.67
CA VAL A 170 0.55 2.05 27.66
C VAL A 170 -0.77 2.59 28.22
N LEU A 171 -0.76 3.04 29.47
CA LEU A 171 -1.84 3.77 30.13
C LEU A 171 -1.41 5.24 30.19
N ALA A 172 -2.21 6.15 29.65
CA ALA A 172 -1.95 7.58 29.71
C ALA A 172 -2.62 8.20 30.96
N THR A 173 -1.86 8.99 31.73
CA THR A 173 -2.31 10.05 32.66
C THR A 173 -1.07 10.79 33.21
N PRO A 174 -1.17 12.00 33.78
CA PRO A 174 -1.62 13.29 33.26
C PRO A 174 -0.45 14.31 33.13
N LEU A 175 -0.69 15.49 32.52
CA LEU A 175 0.30 16.58 32.50
C LEU A 175 0.62 17.06 33.92
N GLY A 176 1.86 16.84 34.35
CA GLY A 176 2.47 17.43 35.55
C GLY A 176 3.80 18.08 35.20
N SER A 177 3.92 19.38 35.44
CA SER A 177 5.14 20.18 35.29
C SER A 177 6.30 19.55 36.07
N ASN A 178 7.35 19.10 35.38
CA ASN A 178 8.59 18.67 36.01
C ASN A 178 9.80 19.10 35.18
N LYS A 179 10.65 19.94 35.79
CA LYS A 179 11.92 20.43 35.23
C LYS A 179 12.85 19.24 34.85
N PRO A 180 13.64 19.34 33.76
CA PRO A 180 14.50 18.25 33.34
C PRO A 180 15.63 18.02 34.36
N LYS A 181 15.70 16.80 34.92
CA LYS A 181 16.88 16.30 35.63
C LYS A 181 17.92 15.88 34.59
N THR A 182 19.15 16.34 34.76
CA THR A 182 20.30 15.97 33.92
C THR A 182 20.64 14.49 34.13
N ASN A 183 20.66 13.71 33.06
CA ASN A 183 21.16 12.33 33.10
C ASN A 183 22.70 12.34 33.13
N PRO A 184 23.36 11.44 33.87
CA PRO A 184 24.81 11.30 33.83
C PRO A 184 25.24 10.81 32.44
N ALA A 185 26.34 11.40 31.94
CA ALA A 185 26.87 11.14 30.60
C ALA A 185 27.14 9.65 30.37
N ARG A 186 26.45 9.07 29.39
CA ARG A 186 26.71 7.71 28.89
C ARG A 186 28.09 7.74 28.23
N LYS A 187 29.09 7.02 28.77
CA LYS A 187 30.38 6.85 28.09
C LYS A 187 30.13 6.17 26.74
N LEU A 188 30.40 6.90 25.65
CA LEU A 188 30.41 6.34 24.31
C LEU A 188 31.48 5.23 24.26
N LEU A 189 31.11 4.05 23.77
CA LEU A 189 32.08 3.05 23.33
C LEU A 189 32.91 3.69 22.23
N GLN A 190 34.23 3.81 22.46
CA GLN A 190 35.16 4.28 21.43
C GLN A 190 35.13 3.26 20.28
N SER A 191 34.52 3.65 19.16
CA SER A 191 34.67 2.90 17.92
C SER A 191 36.13 3.01 17.48
N LYS A 192 36.77 1.88 17.21
CA LYS A 192 38.02 1.87 16.44
C LYS A 192 37.71 2.48 15.08
N THR A 193 38.04 3.76 14.90
CA THR A 193 38.00 4.42 13.61
C THR A 193 39.00 3.72 12.70
N ARG A 194 38.49 2.90 11.77
CA ARG A 194 39.26 2.51 10.59
C ARG A 194 39.51 3.80 9.82
N ASN A 195 40.77 4.18 9.64
CA ASN A 195 41.15 5.30 8.78
C ASN A 195 40.68 4.98 7.35
N ILE A 196 39.52 5.52 6.97
CA ILE A 196 39.04 5.50 5.59
C ILE A 196 39.87 6.56 4.86
N SER A 197 40.56 6.14 3.79
CA SER A 197 41.38 7.01 2.95
C SER A 197 40.61 8.27 2.53
N LEU A 198 41.27 9.44 2.57
CA LEU A 198 40.71 10.74 2.17
C LEU A 198 40.10 10.73 0.76
N LYS A 199 40.56 9.84 -0.14
CA LYS A 199 39.93 9.62 -1.46
C LYS A 199 38.54 8.98 -1.37
N SER A 200 38.35 8.02 -0.46
CA SER A 200 37.05 7.36 -0.26
C SER A 200 36.03 8.27 0.40
N GLN A 201 36.47 9.21 1.23
CA GLN A 201 35.58 10.20 1.87
C GLN A 201 35.11 11.28 0.88
N LYS A 202 35.99 11.70 -0.05
CA LYS A 202 35.58 12.58 -1.18
C LYS A 202 34.56 11.90 -2.11
N ASN A 203 34.77 10.62 -2.44
CA ASN A 203 33.85 9.88 -3.31
C ASN A 203 32.46 9.69 -2.69
N TYR A 204 32.39 9.52 -1.36
CA TYR A 204 31.12 9.44 -0.64
C TYR A 204 30.37 10.79 -0.65
N ASN A 205 31.07 11.89 -0.39
CA ASN A 205 30.46 13.22 -0.40
C ASN A 205 29.96 13.62 -1.80
N ASP A 206 30.74 13.35 -2.87
CA ASP A 206 30.32 13.60 -4.27
C ASP A 206 29.07 12.78 -4.65
N TYR A 207 28.95 11.55 -4.17
CA TYR A 207 27.73 10.75 -4.36
C TYR A 207 26.51 11.35 -3.66
N VAL A 208 26.67 11.79 -2.40
CA VAL A 208 25.58 12.41 -1.62
C VAL A 208 25.14 13.74 -2.24
N ASP A 209 26.09 14.55 -2.73
CA ASP A 209 25.79 15.82 -3.38
C ASP A 209 25.03 15.62 -4.69
N ARG A 210 25.43 14.63 -5.51
CA ARG A 210 24.70 14.28 -6.75
C ARG A 210 23.29 13.76 -6.48
N MET A 211 23.12 12.91 -5.47
CA MET A 211 21.81 12.39 -5.07
C MET A 211 20.89 13.50 -4.57
N THR A 212 21.44 14.44 -3.81
CA THR A 212 20.71 15.61 -3.30
C THR A 212 20.28 16.52 -4.44
N ALA A 213 21.19 16.85 -5.36
CA ALA A 213 20.90 17.68 -6.54
C ALA A 213 19.88 17.03 -7.49
N HIS A 214 19.97 15.71 -7.70
CA HIS A 214 19.00 14.97 -8.51
C HIS A 214 17.61 14.96 -7.86
N SER A 215 17.53 14.76 -6.53
CA SER A 215 16.28 14.80 -5.79
C SER A 215 15.62 16.19 -5.82
N THR A 216 16.41 17.26 -5.68
CA THR A 216 15.88 18.62 -5.78
C THR A 216 15.41 18.94 -7.20
N GLY A 217 16.16 18.53 -8.22
CA GLY A 217 15.77 18.72 -9.62
C GLY A 217 14.52 17.93 -10.02
N LEU A 218 14.32 16.73 -9.46
CA LEU A 218 13.06 15.97 -9.61
C LEU A 218 11.88 16.72 -9.01
N LYS A 219 12.02 17.23 -7.78
CA LYS A 219 10.97 18.03 -7.11
C LYS A 219 10.64 19.30 -7.86
N GLU A 220 11.66 19.96 -8.43
CA GLU A 220 11.47 21.18 -9.23
C GLU A 220 10.72 20.87 -10.53
N LYS A 221 11.08 19.79 -11.25
CA LYS A 221 10.34 19.35 -12.44
C LYS A 221 8.89 18.98 -12.16
N GLU A 222 8.64 18.29 -11.05
CA GLU A 222 7.27 17.97 -10.62
C GLU A 222 6.48 19.23 -10.29
N TYR A 223 7.09 20.20 -9.61
CA TYR A 223 6.47 21.48 -9.30
C TYR A 223 6.14 22.28 -10.57
N THR A 224 7.10 22.39 -11.50
CA THR A 224 6.89 23.10 -12.78
C THR A 224 5.75 22.47 -13.58
N ARG A 225 5.76 21.15 -13.75
CA ARG A 225 4.68 20.43 -14.46
C ARG A 225 3.31 20.64 -13.79
N ARG A 226 3.28 20.69 -12.46
CA ARG A 226 2.05 20.97 -11.72
C ARG A 226 1.55 22.40 -11.94
N MET A 227 2.45 23.37 -12.01
CA MET A 227 2.11 24.77 -12.32
C MET A 227 1.61 24.93 -13.76
N GLU A 228 2.25 24.28 -14.73
CA GLU A 228 1.79 24.25 -16.13
C GLU A 228 0.38 23.68 -16.26
N MET A 229 0.10 22.52 -15.64
CA MET A 229 -1.25 21.94 -15.63
C MET A 229 -2.29 22.87 -14.99
N LEU A 230 -1.91 23.61 -13.95
CA LEU A 230 -2.81 24.58 -13.30
C LEU A 230 -3.11 25.76 -14.23
N GLU A 231 -2.11 26.24 -14.97
CA GLU A 231 -2.28 27.33 -15.94
C GLU A 231 -3.13 26.90 -17.14
N GLU A 232 -2.89 25.71 -17.70
CA GLU A 232 -3.72 25.12 -18.77
C GLU A 232 -5.17 24.95 -18.31
N LYS A 233 -5.37 24.43 -17.11
CA LYS A 233 -6.71 24.28 -16.53
C LYS A 233 -7.40 25.63 -16.40
N HIS A 234 -6.70 26.64 -15.86
CA HIS A 234 -7.27 27.97 -15.70
C HIS A 234 -7.62 28.60 -17.06
N LYS A 235 -6.77 28.40 -18.06
CA LYS A 235 -7.01 28.87 -19.42
C LYS A 235 -8.29 28.28 -20.01
N ILE A 236 -8.47 26.96 -19.90
CA ILE A 236 -9.69 26.26 -20.36
C ILE A 236 -10.91 26.78 -19.59
N GLU A 237 -10.80 26.97 -18.27
CA GLU A 237 -11.90 27.46 -17.45
C GLU A 237 -12.34 28.88 -17.86
N VAL A 238 -11.39 29.77 -18.15
CA VAL A 238 -11.68 31.12 -18.66
C VAL A 238 -12.34 31.06 -20.04
N GLU A 239 -11.94 30.14 -20.91
CA GLU A 239 -12.53 29.96 -22.24
C GLU A 239 -13.98 29.48 -22.15
N ILE A 240 -14.26 28.48 -21.31
CA ILE A 240 -15.62 28.01 -21.02
C ILE A 240 -16.50 29.14 -20.47
N LEU A 241 -15.97 29.96 -19.55
CA LEU A 241 -16.72 31.10 -19.00
C LEU A 241 -17.06 32.15 -20.07
N LYS A 242 -16.19 32.37 -21.05
CA LYS A 242 -16.46 33.28 -22.17
C LYS A 242 -17.57 32.74 -23.08
N GLU A 243 -17.50 31.46 -23.44
CA GLU A 243 -18.55 30.79 -24.24
C GLU A 243 -19.91 30.83 -23.53
N ASN A 244 -19.93 30.55 -22.22
CA ASN A 244 -21.14 30.64 -21.40
C ASN A 244 -21.71 32.07 -21.35
N LEU A 245 -20.85 33.09 -21.33
CA LEU A 245 -21.28 34.47 -21.35
C LEU A 245 -21.83 34.89 -22.72
N GLU A 246 -21.28 34.36 -23.81
CA GLU A 246 -21.76 34.62 -25.17
C GLU A 246 -23.12 33.94 -25.44
N THR A 247 -23.26 32.68 -25.03
CA THR A 247 -24.53 31.93 -25.10
C THR A 247 -25.63 32.63 -24.30
N ALA A 248 -25.35 33.07 -23.07
CA ALA A 248 -26.30 33.82 -22.25
C ALA A 248 -26.74 35.15 -22.92
N LYS A 249 -25.84 35.84 -23.63
CA LYS A 249 -26.18 37.06 -24.38
C LYS A 249 -27.10 36.76 -25.56
N LEU A 250 -26.82 35.71 -26.31
CA LEU A 250 -27.66 35.27 -27.43
C LEU A 250 -29.05 34.87 -26.95
N GLU A 251 -29.14 34.10 -25.87
CA GLU A 251 -30.41 33.72 -25.24
C GLU A 251 -31.21 34.96 -24.84
N HIS A 252 -30.58 35.92 -24.16
CA HIS A 252 -31.23 37.17 -23.78
C HIS A 252 -31.74 37.95 -25.01
N GLN A 253 -30.97 37.97 -26.10
CA GLN A 253 -31.38 38.63 -27.34
C GLN A 253 -32.57 37.93 -28.01
N ILE A 254 -32.58 36.59 -28.03
CA ILE A 254 -33.70 35.79 -28.53
C ILE A 254 -34.96 36.05 -27.71
N VAL A 255 -34.85 36.06 -26.38
CA VAL A 255 -35.98 36.36 -25.48
C VAL A 255 -36.52 37.77 -25.73
N LYS A 256 -35.63 38.76 -25.88
CA LYS A 256 -36.03 40.15 -26.18
C LYS A 256 -36.76 40.28 -27.51
N GLU A 257 -36.27 39.62 -28.56
CA GLU A 257 -36.93 39.62 -29.88
C GLU A 257 -38.27 38.87 -29.86
N LYS A 258 -38.39 37.76 -29.12
CA LYS A 258 -39.67 37.08 -28.89
C LYS A 258 -40.68 37.99 -28.19
N LEU A 259 -40.24 38.76 -27.19
CA LEU A 259 -41.11 39.68 -26.44
C LEU A 259 -41.65 40.81 -27.33
N LYS A 260 -40.81 41.36 -28.21
CA LYS A 260 -41.21 42.40 -29.18
C LYS A 260 -42.25 41.91 -30.19
N ARG A 261 -42.23 40.63 -30.55
CA ARG A 261 -43.20 40.05 -31.51
C ARG A 261 -44.57 39.76 -30.90
N LEU A 262 -44.70 39.87 -29.58
CA LEU A 262 -45.95 39.65 -28.84
C LEU A 262 -46.68 40.95 -28.46
N GLN A 263 -46.09 42.12 -28.80
CA GLN A 263 -46.70 43.44 -28.67
C GLN A 263 -47.14 43.94 -30.05
#